data_AF-A0A2V7WK11-F1
#
_entry.id   AF-A0A2V7WK11-F1
#
_cell.length_a   1.000
_cell.length_b   1.000
_cell.length_c   1.000
_cell.angle_alpha   90.00
_cell.angle_beta   90.00
_cell.angle_gamma   90.00
#
_symmetry.space_group_name_H-M   'P 1'
#
loop_
_entity.id
_entity.type
_entity.pdbx_description
1 polymer ?
#
loop_
_entity_poly.entity_id
_entity_poly.type
_entity_poly.pdbx_seq_one_letter_code
_entity_poly.pdbx_strand_id
1 'polypeptide(L)'
;MRRSETKRFSAVLPHRSRLRFIYHERLRGRSPMAIEGNLRTMSVPELLMWISQCRKSGTLEIRTGRSTERLAFEEGNLTYSSSSDRKKTLGRLLIDKGVVTEEMHEKARKLRKKDMGVAKALLELQLLSETEILRFLRKKAERELFDLFSCVDGEFQFDERDLPQLQLLPLRVDVSNLLLRLTQLMDEKGEYDIDDASGLHWEGPDR
;
A
#
# COMPACT_ATOMS: atom_id res chain seq x y z
N MET A 1 40.01 15.02 25.85
CA MET A 1 39.84 13.55 25.72
C MET A 1 38.58 13.15 26.47
N ARG A 2 37.42 13.04 25.80
CA ARG A 2 36.19 12.47 26.39
C ARG A 2 35.73 11.32 25.49
N ARG A 3 35.67 10.13 26.07
CA ARG A 3 35.30 8.88 25.40
C ARG A 3 33.83 8.97 24.96
N SER A 4 33.59 8.70 23.67
CA SER A 4 32.25 8.50 23.11
C SER A 4 31.76 7.10 23.51
N GLU A 5 30.82 7.04 24.45
CA GLU A 5 30.10 5.81 24.76
C GLU A 5 29.05 5.54 23.68
N THR A 6 29.26 4.47 22.90
CA THR A 6 28.27 3.95 21.97
C THR A 6 27.18 3.23 22.76
N LYS A 7 26.08 3.91 23.08
CA LYS A 7 24.90 3.26 23.68
C LYS A 7 24.22 2.37 22.64
N ARG A 8 24.37 1.05 22.79
CA ARG A 8 23.58 0.05 22.06
C ARG A 8 22.14 0.08 22.59
N PHE A 9 21.18 0.42 21.74
CA PHE A 9 19.76 0.20 22.01
C PHE A 9 19.27 -0.95 21.13
N SER A 10 18.66 -1.96 21.74
CA SER A 10 18.04 -3.10 21.06
C SER A 10 16.60 -2.77 20.69
N ALA A 11 16.30 -2.70 19.39
CA ALA A 11 14.93 -2.88 18.92
C ALA A 11 14.63 -4.39 18.83
N VAL A 12 13.47 -4.81 19.33
CA VAL A 12 12.99 -6.19 19.18
C VAL A 12 12.54 -6.35 17.73
N LEU A 13 13.45 -6.82 16.88
CA LEU A 13 13.15 -7.21 15.50
C LEU A 13 12.77 -8.70 15.46
N PRO A 14 11.82 -9.12 14.61
CA PRO A 14 11.69 -10.54 14.27
C PRO A 14 12.98 -11.05 13.59
N HIS A 15 13.18 -12.37 13.63
CA HIS A 15 14.44 -13.11 13.49
C HIS A 15 15.41 -12.68 12.36
N ARG A 16 16.71 -12.62 12.68
CA ARG A 16 17.90 -12.75 11.81
C ARG A 16 18.04 -11.84 10.55
N SER A 17 17.36 -10.70 10.45
CA SER A 17 17.57 -9.76 9.35
C SER A 17 18.63 -8.69 9.68
N ARG A 18 19.64 -8.51 8.82
CA ARG A 18 20.56 -7.35 8.88
C ARG A 18 19.89 -6.11 8.28
N LEU A 19 19.01 -5.45 9.03
CA LEU A 19 18.45 -4.16 8.65
C LEU A 19 19.51 -3.07 8.80
N ARG A 20 19.65 -2.20 7.79
CA ARG A 20 20.48 -0.99 7.90
C ARG A 20 19.58 0.16 8.33
N PHE A 21 19.86 0.72 9.50
CA PHE A 21 19.28 2.01 9.89
C PHE A 21 20.12 3.11 9.26
N ILE A 22 19.53 3.90 8.37
CA ILE A 22 20.17 5.14 7.92
C ILE A 22 19.81 6.25 8.92
N TYR A 23 20.84 6.75 9.61
CA TYR A 23 20.76 8.02 10.34
C TYR A 23 21.20 9.15 9.42
N HIS A 24 20.29 10.04 9.08
CA HIS A 24 20.67 11.32 8.46
C HIS A 24 21.03 12.31 9.57
N GLU A 25 22.33 12.47 9.84
CA GLU A 25 22.83 13.48 10.79
C GLU A 25 22.60 14.90 10.25
N ARG A 26 21.52 15.55 10.69
CA ARG A 26 21.45 17.01 10.79
C ARG A 26 20.48 17.43 11.90
N LEU A 27 21.09 17.78 13.04
CA LEU A 27 20.68 18.69 14.12
C LEU A 27 19.21 18.67 14.64
N ARG A 28 19.09 18.28 15.92
CA ARG A 28 18.06 18.62 16.94
C ARG A 28 16.62 18.12 16.69
N GLY A 29 16.18 17.22 17.57
CA GLY A 29 14.83 16.65 17.62
C GLY A 29 14.84 15.19 17.17
N ARG A 30 14.31 14.27 17.99
CA ARG A 30 14.22 12.82 17.72
C ARG A 30 13.93 12.55 16.24
N SER A 31 14.93 12.10 15.48
CA SER A 31 14.74 11.78 14.07
C SER A 31 13.93 10.49 13.94
N PRO A 32 12.80 10.48 13.22
CA PRO A 32 12.09 9.24 12.92
C PRO A 32 12.98 8.33 12.07
N MET A 33 12.90 7.04 12.34
CA MET A 33 13.76 6.01 11.75
C MET A 33 13.29 5.70 10.33
N ALA A 34 14.18 5.85 9.34
CA ALA A 34 14.00 5.21 8.06
C ALA A 34 14.66 3.83 8.12
N ILE A 35 13.91 2.78 7.74
CA ILE A 35 14.44 1.42 7.64
C ILE A 35 14.54 1.07 6.17
N GLU A 36 15.68 0.54 5.74
CA GLU A 36 15.87 0.01 4.40
C GLU A 36 16.44 -1.40 4.46
N GLY A 37 16.18 -2.17 3.41
CA GLY A 37 16.67 -3.53 3.31
C GLY A 37 16.25 -4.23 2.02
N ASN A 38 16.42 -5.54 2.01
CA ASN A 38 16.08 -6.39 0.88
C ASN A 38 15.02 -7.43 1.30
N LEU A 39 14.09 -7.73 0.40
CA LEU A 39 12.98 -8.67 0.64
C LEU A 39 13.43 -10.10 0.95
N ARG A 40 14.65 -10.48 0.55
CA ARG A 40 15.29 -11.77 0.92
C ARG A 40 15.67 -11.84 2.40
N THR A 41 15.83 -10.69 3.06
CA THR A 41 16.18 -10.61 4.47
C THR A 41 14.99 -10.36 5.38
N MET A 42 13.98 -9.66 4.88
CA MET A 42 12.71 -9.42 5.57
C MET A 42 11.62 -9.41 4.51
N SER A 43 10.78 -10.43 4.52
CA SER A 43 9.73 -10.62 3.53
C SER A 43 8.65 -9.53 3.65
N VAL A 44 7.85 -9.36 2.59
CA VAL A 44 6.73 -8.41 2.62
C VAL A 44 5.75 -8.69 3.77
N PRO A 45 5.32 -9.94 4.04
CA PRO A 45 4.45 -10.22 5.17
C PRO A 45 5.07 -9.82 6.52
N GLU A 46 6.36 -10.05 6.72
CA GLU A 46 7.07 -9.65 7.93
C GLU A 46 7.12 -8.12 8.09
N LEU A 47 7.36 -7.38 7.00
CA LEU A 47 7.34 -5.91 6.99
C LEU A 47 5.97 -5.36 7.39
N LEU A 48 4.92 -5.88 6.77
CA LEU A 48 3.55 -5.46 7.02
C LEU A 48 3.10 -5.82 8.45
N MET A 49 3.48 -7.00 8.94
CA MET A 49 3.22 -7.41 10.31
C MET A 49 3.91 -6.47 11.31
N TRP A 50 5.19 -6.15 11.07
CA TRP A 50 5.94 -5.22 11.91
C TRP A 50 5.30 -3.82 11.93
N ILE A 51 4.93 -3.28 10.77
CA ILE A 51 4.22 -1.99 10.65
C ILE A 51 2.90 -2.02 11.44
N SER A 52 2.13 -3.10 11.30
CA SER A 52 0.83 -3.23 11.97
C SER A 52 0.96 -3.35 13.49
N GLN A 53 1.78 -4.28 13.98
CA GLN A 53 1.96 -4.54 15.42
C GLN A 53 2.58 -3.35 16.16
N CYS A 54 3.56 -2.69 15.55
CA CYS A 54 4.19 -1.50 16.12
C CYS A 54 3.41 -0.20 15.85
N ARG A 55 2.23 -0.28 15.22
CA ARG A 55 1.38 0.86 14.85
C ARG A 55 2.16 1.97 14.14
N LYS A 56 3.02 1.59 13.19
CA LYS A 56 3.86 2.54 12.48
C LYS A 56 3.03 3.41 11.54
N SER A 57 3.45 4.67 11.42
CA SER A 57 2.93 5.64 10.47
C SER A 57 4.09 6.07 9.56
N GLY A 58 3.86 6.11 8.25
CA GLY A 58 4.90 6.39 7.26
C GLY A 58 4.61 5.73 5.91
N THR A 59 5.55 5.84 4.97
CA THR A 59 5.43 5.25 3.63
C THR A 59 6.46 4.14 3.44
N LEU A 60 5.98 2.96 3.06
CA LEU A 60 6.77 1.85 2.56
C LEU A 60 6.85 1.94 1.04
N GLU A 61 8.05 2.09 0.51
CA GLU A 61 8.37 1.87 -0.89
C GLU A 61 8.99 0.48 -1.06
N ILE A 62 8.49 -0.29 -2.03
CA ILE A 62 9.06 -1.57 -2.44
C ILE A 62 9.42 -1.49 -3.92
N ARG A 63 10.68 -1.75 -4.24
CA ARG A 63 11.22 -1.71 -5.59
C ARG A 63 11.59 -3.10 -6.02
N THR A 64 10.90 -3.59 -7.04
CA THR A 64 11.14 -4.90 -7.65
C THR A 64 11.64 -4.70 -9.08
N GLY A 65 12.08 -5.79 -9.73
CA GLY A 65 12.43 -5.73 -11.16
C GLY A 65 11.24 -5.41 -12.08
N ARG A 66 10.00 -5.49 -11.60
CA ARG A 66 8.78 -5.29 -12.41
C ARG A 66 8.09 -3.95 -12.13
N SER A 67 8.05 -3.54 -10.87
CA SER A 67 7.32 -2.34 -10.43
C SER A 67 7.93 -1.73 -9.17
N THR A 68 7.63 -0.46 -8.96
CA THR A 68 7.78 0.23 -7.67
C THR A 68 6.39 0.40 -7.06
N GLU A 69 6.20 -0.16 -5.88
CA GLU A 69 4.98 -0.05 -5.10
C GLU A 69 5.21 0.93 -3.95
N ARG A 70 4.25 1.84 -3.72
CA ARG A 70 4.23 2.75 -2.56
C ARG A 70 2.97 2.51 -1.76
N LEU A 71 3.16 2.29 -0.46
CA LEU A 71 2.10 1.99 0.50
C LEU A 71 2.26 2.94 1.69
N ALA A 72 1.23 3.72 2.02
CA ALA A 72 1.28 4.59 3.18
C ALA A 72 0.40 4.07 4.32
N PHE A 73 0.91 4.22 5.53
CA PHE A 73 0.32 3.69 6.74
C PHE A 73 0.11 4.78 7.78
N GLU A 74 -0.96 4.63 8.55
CA GLU A 74 -1.27 5.44 9.72
C GLU A 74 -1.73 4.53 10.85
N GLU A 75 -1.03 4.58 11.99
CA GLU A 75 -1.28 3.73 13.16
C GLU A 75 -1.38 2.23 12.76
N GLY A 76 -0.46 1.79 11.89
CA GLY A 76 -0.37 0.40 11.41
C GLY A 76 -1.45 -0.02 10.42
N ASN A 77 -2.31 0.89 9.96
CA ASN A 77 -3.34 0.63 8.97
C ASN A 77 -2.92 1.18 7.62
N LEU A 78 -3.18 0.44 6.53
CA LEU A 78 -2.91 0.93 5.18
C LEU A 78 -3.97 1.96 4.81
N THR A 79 -3.53 3.14 4.39
CA THR A 79 -4.41 4.25 4.04
C THR A 79 -4.19 4.73 2.60
N TYR A 80 -3.08 4.36 1.96
CA TYR A 80 -2.84 4.63 0.55
C TYR A 80 -2.01 3.53 -0.10
N SER A 81 -2.30 3.23 -1.38
CA SER A 81 -1.49 2.34 -2.19
C SER A 81 -1.40 2.80 -3.64
N SER A 82 -0.22 2.63 -4.23
CA SER A 82 0.02 2.95 -5.64
C SER A 82 1.13 2.09 -6.22
N SER A 83 0.99 1.80 -7.51
CA SER A 83 1.97 1.07 -8.30
C SER A 83 2.49 1.92 -9.46
N SER A 84 3.75 1.70 -9.84
CA SER A 84 4.24 2.16 -11.14
C SER A 84 3.68 1.34 -12.31
N ASP A 85 3.09 0.16 -12.06
CA ASP A 85 2.42 -0.64 -13.07
C ASP A 85 1.05 -0.05 -13.42
N ARG A 86 0.91 0.41 -14.66
CA ARG A 86 -0.32 1.03 -15.17
C ARG A 86 -1.51 0.08 -15.15
N LYS A 87 -1.28 -1.24 -15.18
CA LYS A 87 -2.34 -2.26 -15.10
C LYS A 87 -2.99 -2.32 -13.73
N LYS A 88 -2.32 -1.82 -12.68
CA LYS A 88 -2.82 -1.83 -11.30
C LYS A 88 -3.56 -0.55 -10.91
N THR A 89 -3.66 0.42 -11.81
CA THR A 89 -4.33 1.71 -11.53
C THR A 89 -5.81 1.54 -11.23
N LEU A 90 -6.37 2.44 -10.41
CA LEU A 90 -7.81 2.44 -10.10
C LEU A 90 -8.65 2.54 -11.37
N GLY A 91 -8.25 3.39 -12.31
CA GLY A 91 -8.94 3.55 -13.58
C GLY A 91 -9.01 2.26 -14.39
N ARG A 92 -7.91 1.51 -14.45
CA ARG A 92 -7.89 0.22 -15.14
C ARG A 92 -8.82 -0.79 -14.48
N LEU A 93 -8.80 -0.86 -13.14
CA LEU A 93 -9.71 -1.71 -12.38
C LEU A 93 -11.19 -1.41 -12.68
N LEU A 94 -11.55 -0.13 -12.77
CA LEU A 94 -12.93 0.28 -13.06
C LEU A 94 -13.35 -0.05 -14.50
N ILE A 95 -12.44 0.06 -15.47
CA ILE A 95 -12.68 -0.33 -16.86
C ILE A 95 -12.87 -1.84 -16.98
N ASP A 96 -11.96 -2.63 -16.40
CA ASP A 96 -12.02 -4.09 -16.44
C ASP A 96 -13.31 -4.63 -15.79
N LYS A 97 -13.90 -3.87 -14.85
CA LYS A 97 -15.18 -4.16 -14.20
C LYS A 97 -16.41 -3.63 -14.93
N GLY A 98 -16.24 -2.96 -16.07
CA GLY A 98 -17.33 -2.35 -16.83
C GLY A 98 -18.02 -1.18 -16.11
N VAL A 99 -17.41 -0.64 -15.05
CA VAL A 99 -17.98 0.45 -14.24
C VAL A 99 -17.83 1.78 -14.96
N VAL A 100 -16.71 1.97 -15.67
CA VAL A 100 -16.46 3.13 -16.51
C VAL A 100 -15.97 2.68 -17.88
N THR A 101 -16.33 3.42 -18.93
CA THR A 101 -15.77 3.18 -20.27
C THR A 101 -14.37 3.79 -20.39
N GLU A 102 -13.59 3.33 -21.37
CA GLU A 102 -12.28 3.92 -21.68
C GLU A 102 -12.39 5.42 -21.99
N GLU A 103 -13.47 5.84 -22.66
CA GLU A 103 -13.71 7.26 -22.97
C GLU A 103 -13.96 8.09 -21.71
N MET A 104 -14.77 7.58 -20.77
CA MET A 104 -15.04 8.24 -19.49
C MET A 104 -13.78 8.33 -18.64
N HIS A 105 -13.00 7.26 -18.60
CA HIS A 105 -11.72 7.23 -17.90
C HIS A 105 -10.71 8.22 -18.51
N GLU A 106 -10.60 8.28 -19.84
CA GLU A 106 -9.70 9.22 -20.52
C GLU A 106 -10.12 10.69 -20.30
N LYS A 107 -11.44 10.99 -20.27
CA LYS A 107 -11.95 12.31 -19.88
C LYS A 107 -11.55 12.66 -18.44
N ALA A 108 -11.74 11.75 -17.49
CA ALA A 108 -11.35 11.94 -16.09
C ALA A 108 -9.83 12.14 -15.93
N ARG A 109 -9.03 11.39 -16.70
CA ARG A 109 -7.57 11.46 -16.69
C ARG A 109 -7.02 12.74 -17.31
N LYS A 110 -7.67 13.30 -18.34
CA LYS A 110 -7.28 14.61 -18.90
C LYS A 110 -7.43 15.73 -17.88
N LEU A 111 -8.39 15.62 -16.97
CA LEU A 111 -8.56 16.57 -15.87
C LEU A 111 -7.48 16.41 -14.79
N ARG A 112 -6.94 15.20 -14.58
CA ARG A 112 -6.02 14.90 -13.46
C ARG A 112 -4.98 13.80 -13.76
N LYS A 113 -3.70 14.05 -13.46
CA LYS A 113 -2.55 13.21 -13.87
C LYS A 113 -2.19 12.01 -12.95
N LYS A 114 -2.90 11.78 -11.83
CA LYS A 114 -2.58 10.71 -10.84
C LYS A 114 -3.83 9.91 -10.47
N ASP A 115 -3.67 8.70 -9.92
CA ASP A 115 -4.78 7.82 -9.51
C ASP A 115 -5.76 8.47 -8.52
N MET A 116 -5.26 9.13 -7.48
CA MET A 116 -6.07 9.96 -6.56
C MET A 116 -6.80 11.09 -7.29
N GLY A 117 -6.20 11.55 -8.39
CA GLY A 117 -6.83 12.50 -9.28
C GLY A 117 -7.99 11.86 -10.04
N VAL A 118 -7.81 10.68 -10.61
CA VAL A 118 -8.87 9.96 -11.34
C VAL A 118 -10.07 9.72 -10.42
N ALA A 119 -9.85 9.28 -9.17
CA ALA A 119 -10.91 9.12 -8.17
C ALA A 119 -11.71 10.42 -7.96
N LYS A 120 -11.02 11.55 -7.77
CA LYS A 120 -11.69 12.85 -7.61
C LYS A 120 -12.48 13.26 -8.86
N ALA A 121 -11.91 13.07 -10.05
CA ALA A 121 -12.60 13.40 -11.29
C ALA A 121 -13.89 12.56 -11.46
N LEU A 122 -13.86 11.28 -11.09
CA LEU A 122 -15.05 10.41 -11.15
C LEU A 122 -16.17 10.86 -10.19
N LEU A 123 -15.82 11.39 -9.00
CA LEU A 123 -16.78 12.02 -8.09
C LEU A 123 -17.35 13.32 -8.64
N GLU A 124 -16.47 14.20 -9.13
CA GLU A 124 -16.85 15.51 -9.70
C GLU A 124 -17.78 15.34 -10.92
N LEU A 125 -17.58 14.29 -11.70
CA LEU A 125 -18.43 13.93 -12.85
C LEU A 125 -19.68 13.13 -12.46
N GLN A 126 -19.91 12.88 -11.16
CA GLN A 126 -21.04 12.09 -10.63
C GLN A 126 -21.16 10.69 -11.25
N LEU A 127 -20.04 10.10 -11.67
CA LEU A 127 -20.01 8.77 -12.28
C LEU A 127 -19.99 7.66 -11.24
N LEU A 128 -19.45 7.96 -10.06
CA LEU A 128 -19.44 7.08 -8.89
C LEU A 128 -19.63 7.91 -7.64
N SER A 129 -20.30 7.33 -6.65
CA SER A 129 -20.38 7.85 -5.29
C SER A 129 -19.07 7.60 -4.52
N GLU A 130 -18.90 8.33 -3.43
CA GLU A 130 -17.76 8.16 -2.52
C GLU A 130 -17.66 6.72 -1.97
N THR A 131 -18.80 6.12 -1.61
CA THR A 131 -18.85 4.75 -1.07
C THR A 131 -18.40 3.72 -2.10
N GLU A 132 -18.78 3.90 -3.37
CA GLU A 132 -18.36 3.02 -4.46
C GLU A 132 -16.85 3.14 -4.73
N ILE A 133 -16.33 4.37 -4.80
CA ILE A 133 -14.88 4.58 -5.01
C ILE A 133 -14.08 4.02 -3.84
N LEU A 134 -14.51 4.23 -2.59
CA LEU A 134 -13.88 3.64 -1.42
C LEU A 134 -13.83 2.11 -1.51
N ARG A 135 -14.93 1.48 -1.96
CA ARG A 135 -14.98 0.03 -2.18
C ARG A 135 -13.95 -0.43 -3.21
N PHE A 136 -13.82 0.27 -4.33
CA PHE A 136 -12.82 -0.07 -5.36
C PHE A 136 -11.39 0.20 -4.91
N LEU A 137 -11.14 1.31 -4.20
CA LEU A 137 -9.84 1.63 -3.63
C LEU A 137 -9.38 0.56 -2.63
N ARG A 138 -10.28 0.11 -1.74
CA ARG A 138 -10.00 -0.99 -0.81
C ARG A 138 -9.58 -2.26 -1.54
N LYS A 139 -10.34 -2.65 -2.57
CA LYS A 139 -10.04 -3.86 -3.36
C LYS A 139 -8.73 -3.75 -4.13
N LYS A 140 -8.45 -2.58 -4.71
CA LYS A 140 -7.16 -2.29 -5.33
C LYS A 140 -6.01 -2.47 -4.34
N ALA A 141 -6.12 -1.88 -3.14
CA ALA A 141 -5.13 -2.00 -2.08
C ALA A 141 -4.92 -3.46 -1.65
N GLU A 142 -6.00 -4.21 -1.41
CA GLU A 142 -5.95 -5.63 -1.05
C GLU A 142 -5.25 -6.46 -2.14
N ARG A 143 -5.53 -6.20 -3.42
CA ARG A 143 -4.87 -6.86 -4.56
C ARG A 143 -3.39 -6.52 -4.65
N GLU A 144 -3.02 -5.25 -4.53
CA GLU A 144 -1.61 -4.83 -4.58
C GLU A 144 -0.79 -5.45 -3.44
N LEU A 145 -1.36 -5.49 -2.23
CA LEU A 145 -0.75 -6.18 -1.11
C LEU A 145 -0.58 -7.67 -1.41
N PHE A 146 -1.60 -8.35 -1.95
CA PHE A 146 -1.49 -9.76 -2.30
C PHE A 146 -0.39 -10.03 -3.34
N ASP A 147 -0.34 -9.26 -4.42
CA ASP A 147 0.69 -9.39 -5.46
C ASP A 147 2.11 -9.29 -4.87
N LEU A 148 2.27 -8.41 -3.87
CA LEU A 148 3.55 -8.20 -3.19
C LEU A 148 3.95 -9.38 -2.29
N PHE A 149 3.03 -10.20 -1.79
CA PHE A 149 3.38 -11.32 -0.90
C PHE A 149 4.17 -12.41 -1.62
N SER A 150 3.92 -12.59 -2.91
CA SER A 150 4.68 -13.53 -3.76
C SER A 150 6.05 -12.98 -4.16
N CYS A 151 6.39 -11.75 -3.77
CA CYS A 151 7.64 -11.11 -4.12
C CYS A 151 8.77 -11.55 -3.18
N VAL A 152 9.67 -12.38 -3.71
CA VAL A 152 10.82 -12.92 -2.97
C VAL A 152 12.12 -12.13 -3.15
N ASP A 153 12.11 -11.12 -4.02
CA ASP A 153 13.30 -10.33 -4.34
C ASP A 153 12.96 -8.87 -4.68
N GLY A 154 13.74 -7.94 -4.12
CA GLY A 154 13.53 -6.51 -4.24
C GLY A 154 14.13 -5.75 -3.06
N GLU A 155 14.14 -4.43 -3.19
CA GLU A 155 14.57 -3.51 -2.14
C GLU A 155 13.34 -2.86 -1.52
N PHE A 156 13.42 -2.54 -0.23
CA PHE A 156 12.38 -1.77 0.43
C PHE A 156 12.98 -0.62 1.23
N GLN A 157 12.16 0.42 1.40
CA GLN A 157 12.44 1.56 2.27
C GLN A 157 11.15 1.96 2.99
N PHE A 158 11.19 2.06 4.31
CA PHE A 158 10.11 2.63 5.10
C PHE A 158 10.57 3.97 5.68
N ASP A 159 9.85 5.06 5.37
CA ASP A 159 10.10 6.39 5.92
C ASP A 159 8.93 6.86 6.78
N GLU A 160 9.17 6.98 8.08
CA GLU A 160 8.20 7.49 9.07
C GLU A 160 7.84 8.98 8.87
N ARG A 161 8.63 9.74 8.10
CA ARG A 161 8.37 11.17 7.79
C ARG A 161 7.54 11.37 6.54
N ASP A 162 7.50 10.38 5.66
CA ASP A 162 6.74 10.45 4.42
C ASP A 162 5.31 9.99 4.68
N LEU A 163 4.47 10.93 5.13
CA LEU A 163 3.02 10.74 5.20
C LEU A 163 2.41 11.49 4.02
N PRO A 164 1.74 10.81 3.07
CA PRO A 164 1.13 11.48 1.94
C PRO A 164 0.11 12.49 2.46
N GLN A 165 0.31 13.76 2.10
CA GLN A 165 -0.56 14.84 2.51
C GLN A 165 -1.90 14.71 1.77
N LEU A 166 -2.96 14.54 2.56
CA LEU A 166 -4.38 14.54 2.16
C LEU A 166 -4.82 13.31 1.38
N GLN A 167 -5.67 12.51 2.01
CA GLN A 167 -6.47 11.49 1.33
C GLN A 167 -7.84 12.08 1.05
N LEU A 168 -8.30 11.94 -0.20
CA LEU A 168 -9.60 12.45 -0.61
C LEU A 168 -10.74 11.75 0.14
N LEU A 169 -10.57 10.45 0.36
CA LEU A 169 -11.54 9.56 0.98
C LEU A 169 -10.83 8.79 2.12
N PRO A 170 -11.53 8.46 3.23
CA PRO A 170 -10.94 7.81 4.39
C PRO A 170 -10.71 6.30 4.15
N LEU A 171 -9.76 5.95 3.27
CA LEU A 171 -9.38 4.57 3.06
C LEU A 171 -8.66 4.04 4.31
N ARG A 172 -9.14 2.92 4.85
CA ARG A 172 -8.46 2.21 5.92
C ARG A 172 -8.56 0.71 5.70
N VAL A 173 -7.43 0.05 5.53
CA VAL A 173 -7.33 -1.40 5.41
C VAL A 173 -6.56 -1.92 6.61
N ASP A 174 -7.21 -2.80 7.37
CA ASP A 174 -6.60 -3.53 8.47
C ASP A 174 -5.63 -4.57 7.91
N VAL A 175 -4.34 -4.27 8.04
CA VAL A 175 -3.24 -5.09 7.54
C VAL A 175 -3.19 -6.44 8.25
N SER A 176 -3.48 -6.48 9.55
CA SER A 176 -3.45 -7.72 10.34
C SER A 176 -4.56 -8.67 9.91
N ASN A 177 -5.79 -8.16 9.72
CA ASN A 177 -6.90 -8.94 9.20
C ASN A 177 -6.61 -9.45 7.77
N LEU A 178 -6.06 -8.59 6.91
CA LEU A 178 -5.68 -9.00 5.57
C LEU A 178 -4.62 -10.12 5.60
N LEU A 179 -3.56 -9.97 6.40
CA LEU A 179 -2.53 -11.01 6.58
C LEU A 179 -3.15 -12.35 6.99
N LEU A 180 -4.07 -12.35 7.95
CA LEU A 180 -4.78 -13.56 8.40
C LEU A 180 -5.55 -14.22 7.24
N ARG A 181 -6.33 -13.44 6.49
CA ARG A 181 -7.10 -13.96 5.34
C ARG A 181 -6.18 -14.53 4.27
N LEU A 182 -5.04 -13.88 4.02
CA LEU A 182 -4.08 -14.33 3.01
C LEU A 182 -3.41 -15.65 3.40
N THR A 183 -3.04 -15.84 4.67
CA THR A 183 -2.52 -17.13 5.15
C THR A 183 -3.54 -18.25 4.96
N GLN A 184 -4.81 -18.01 5.29
CA GLN A 184 -5.88 -18.99 5.10
C GLN A 184 -6.07 -19.35 3.62
N LEU A 185 -6.04 -18.36 2.73
CA LEU A 185 -6.21 -18.59 1.29
C LEU A 185 -5.04 -19.36 0.68
N MET A 186 -3.81 -19.07 1.08
CA MET A 186 -2.62 -19.79 0.61
C MET A 186 -2.64 -21.27 1.01
N ASP A 187 -3.26 -21.60 2.14
CA ASP A 187 -3.43 -22.99 2.59
C ASP A 187 -4.59 -23.70 1.86
N GLU A 188 -5.65 -22.97 1.49
CA GLU A 188 -6.87 -23.56 0.92
C GLU A 188 -6.88 -23.71 -0.61
N LYS A 189 -6.39 -22.72 -1.37
CA LYS A 189 -6.48 -22.72 -2.84
C LYS A 189 -5.29 -21.99 -3.45
N GLY A 190 -4.49 -22.71 -4.23
CA GLY A 190 -3.37 -22.15 -5.00
C GLY A 190 -3.73 -21.12 -6.08
N GLU A 191 -4.97 -20.59 -6.10
CA GLU A 191 -5.41 -19.57 -7.04
C GLU A 191 -6.56 -18.73 -6.42
N TYR A 192 -6.36 -17.41 -6.33
CA TYR A 192 -7.34 -16.45 -5.80
C TYR A 192 -8.11 -15.81 -6.96
N ASP A 193 -9.40 -16.11 -7.06
CA ASP A 193 -10.32 -15.31 -7.88
C ASP A 193 -10.85 -14.14 -7.04
N ILE A 194 -10.25 -12.97 -7.27
CA ILE A 194 -10.58 -11.70 -6.61
C ILE A 194 -12.07 -11.36 -6.82
N ASP A 195 -12.68 -11.87 -7.89
CA ASP A 195 -14.03 -11.49 -8.30
C ASP A 195 -15.09 -12.19 -7.44
N ASP A 196 -14.90 -13.48 -7.16
CA ASP A 196 -15.77 -14.30 -6.33
C ASP A 196 -15.67 -13.92 -4.84
N ALA A 197 -14.46 -13.77 -4.30
CA ALA A 197 -14.26 -13.50 -2.88
C ALA A 197 -14.69 -12.09 -2.44
N SER A 198 -14.81 -11.16 -3.39
CA SER A 198 -15.10 -9.76 -3.10
C SER A 198 -16.56 -9.37 -3.33
N GLY A 199 -17.42 -10.26 -3.84
CA GLY A 199 -18.82 -9.97 -4.14
C GLY A 199 -18.98 -8.79 -5.11
N LEU A 200 -18.09 -8.66 -6.10
CA LEU A 200 -18.17 -7.62 -7.14
C LEU A 200 -19.23 -7.96 -8.19
N HIS A 201 -20.48 -8.12 -7.79
CA HIS A 201 -21.57 -7.86 -8.72
C HIS A 201 -21.81 -6.35 -8.75
N TRP A 202 -21.46 -5.73 -9.87
CA TRP A 202 -21.86 -4.37 -10.20
C TRP A 202 -23.14 -4.46 -11.02
N GLU A 203 -24.28 -4.10 -10.44
CA GLU A 203 -25.57 -4.09 -11.16
C GLU A 203 -25.84 -2.77 -11.91
N GLY A 204 -24.86 -1.86 -11.93
CA GLY A 204 -25.08 -0.48 -12.41
C GLY A 204 -25.84 0.36 -11.38
N PRO A 205 -25.98 1.68 -11.61
CA PRO A 205 -26.91 2.47 -10.82
C PRO A 205 -28.33 2.00 -11.14
N ASP A 206 -29.09 1.65 -10.09
CA ASP A 206 -30.53 1.41 -10.17
C ASP A 206 -31.17 2.61 -10.88
N ARG A 207 -31.83 2.36 -12.02
CA ARG A 207 -32.40 3.41 -12.87
C ARG A 207 -33.64 4.03 -12.26
#